data_AF-K1T9P0-F1
#
_entry.id   AF-K1T9P0-F1
#
_cell.length_a   1.000
_cell.length_b   1.000
_cell.length_c   1.000
_cell.angle_alpha   90.00
_cell.angle_beta   90.00
_cell.angle_gamma   90.00
#
_symmetry.space_group_name_H-M   'P 1'
#
loop_
_entity.id
_entity.type
_entity.pdbx_description
1 polymer ?
#
loop_
_entity_poly.entity_id
_entity_poly.type
_entity_poly.pdbx_seq_one_letter_code
_entity_poly.pdbx_strand_id
1 'polypeptide(L)'
;KELIENFKYIIFERNGSNSKSLLATQEILKQNKNNFEFLDEKKYSNVSSGIIRELIQNGNYKECEKYTKPEIVQYIEENNLYL
;
A
#
# COMPACT_ATOMS: atom_id res chain seq x y z
N LYS A 1 7.90 -13.91 15.46
CA LYS A 1 9.32 -14.31 15.37
C LYS A 1 9.56 -15.12 14.10
N GLU A 2 8.85 -16.24 13.92
CA GLU A 2 8.93 -17.11 12.73
C GLU A 2 8.85 -16.37 11.38
N LEU A 3 7.90 -15.45 11.23
CA LEU A 3 7.77 -14.66 9.98
C LEU A 3 9.08 -13.90 9.65
N ILE A 4 9.59 -13.13 10.61
CA ILE A 4 10.76 -12.27 10.42
C ILE A 4 12.03 -13.08 10.14
N GLU A 5 12.13 -14.28 10.71
CA GLU A 5 13.33 -15.13 10.61
C GLU A 5 13.34 -15.95 9.30
N ASN A 6 12.17 -16.43 8.87
CA ASN A 6 12.08 -17.45 7.81
C ASN A 6 11.75 -16.90 6.43
N PHE A 7 11.32 -15.65 6.31
CA PHE A 7 10.89 -15.05 5.05
C PHE A 7 11.74 -13.85 4.63
N LYS A 8 11.80 -13.61 3.33
CA LYS A 8 12.34 -12.39 2.73
C LYS A 8 11.23 -11.36 2.52
N TYR A 9 11.57 -10.11 2.75
CA TYR A 9 10.66 -8.97 2.70
C TYR A 9 11.17 -7.96 1.70
N ILE A 10 10.30 -7.53 0.80
CA ILE A 10 10.54 -6.39 -0.08
C ILE A 10 9.70 -5.24 0.46
N ILE A 11 10.37 -4.15 0.82
CA ILE A 11 9.77 -2.95 1.39
C ILE A 11 9.80 -1.84 0.36
N PHE A 12 8.61 -1.42 -0.05
CA PHE A 12 8.38 -0.25 -0.88
C PHE A 12 8.24 0.97 0.03
N GLU A 13 9.24 1.86 0.05
CA GLU A 13 9.21 3.06 0.90
C GLU A 13 8.16 4.05 0.40
N ARG A 14 7.42 4.66 1.33
CA ARG A 14 6.40 5.68 1.02
C ARG A 14 6.91 7.06 1.41
N ASN A 15 6.37 8.09 0.76
CA ASN A 15 6.68 9.46 1.15
C ASN A 15 6.31 9.68 2.64
N GLY A 16 7.30 10.08 3.44
CA GLY A 16 7.14 10.30 4.88
C GLY A 16 7.30 9.05 5.77
N SER A 17 7.55 7.86 5.22
CA SER A 17 7.97 6.70 6.02
C SER A 17 9.47 6.73 6.30
N ASN A 18 9.86 6.21 7.46
CA ASN A 18 11.28 6.00 7.83
C ASN A 18 11.51 4.54 8.24
N SER A 19 11.15 3.63 7.35
CA SER A 19 11.11 2.19 7.62
C SER A 19 12.51 1.63 7.92
N LYS A 20 13.55 2.19 7.27
CA LYS A 20 14.97 1.92 7.59
C LYS A 20 15.32 2.23 9.04
N SER A 21 14.88 3.37 9.59
CA SER A 21 15.13 3.68 11.01
C SER A 21 14.39 2.75 11.96
N LEU A 22 13.19 2.30 11.59
CA LEU A 22 12.37 1.42 12.41
C LEU A 22 12.99 0.02 12.57
N LEU A 23 13.69 -0.48 11.56
CA LEU A 23 14.45 -1.73 11.68
C LEU A 23 15.53 -1.66 12.78
N ALA A 24 16.10 -0.48 13.02
CA ALA A 24 17.17 -0.29 13.99
C ALA A 24 16.66 -0.17 15.44
N THR A 25 15.36 0.08 15.65
CA THR A 25 14.79 0.28 17.00
C THR A 25 14.34 -1.02 17.66
N GLN A 26 14.06 -2.07 16.89
CA GLN A 26 13.58 -3.36 17.38
C GLN A 26 14.64 -4.44 17.21
N GLU A 27 15.06 -5.08 18.31
CA GLU A 27 16.16 -6.05 18.32
C GLU A 27 15.92 -7.21 17.35
N ILE A 28 14.70 -7.73 17.29
CA ILE A 28 14.34 -8.83 16.37
C ILE A 28 14.46 -8.44 14.89
N LEU A 29 14.15 -7.19 14.54
CA LEU A 29 14.26 -6.71 13.16
C LEU A 29 15.72 -6.46 12.81
N LYS A 30 16.49 -5.91 13.74
CA LYS A 30 17.92 -5.64 13.60
C LYS A 30 18.74 -6.92 13.40
N GLN A 31 18.46 -7.96 14.19
CA GLN A 31 19.12 -9.28 14.06
C GLN A 31 18.84 -9.93 12.70
N ASN A 32 17.65 -9.69 12.14
CA ASN A 32 17.20 -10.24 10.87
C ASN A 32 17.25 -9.23 9.72
N LYS A 33 18.06 -8.16 9.82
CA LYS A 33 18.09 -7.07 8.82
C LYS A 33 18.31 -7.55 7.38
N ASN A 34 19.04 -8.65 7.19
CA ASN A 34 19.35 -9.24 5.89
C ASN A 34 18.13 -9.90 5.22
N ASN A 35 17.00 -9.99 5.93
CA ASN A 35 15.75 -10.46 5.38
C ASN A 35 14.92 -9.33 4.75
N PHE A 36 15.35 -8.07 4.86
CA PHE A 36 14.63 -6.92 4.32
C PHE A 36 15.40 -6.26 3.17
N GLU A 37 14.75 -6.16 2.02
CA GLU A 37 15.21 -5.42 0.86
C GLU A 37 14.35 -4.16 0.69
N PHE A 38 14.98 -3.01 0.53
CA PHE A 38 14.28 -1.73 0.39
C PHE A 38 14.33 -1.26 -1.06
N LEU A 39 13.16 -1.02 -1.64
CA LEU A 39 13.00 -0.45 -2.97
C LEU A 39 12.52 0.99 -2.85
N ASP A 40 13.43 1.91 -3.20
CA ASP A 40 13.15 3.33 -3.30
C ASP A 40 12.50 3.63 -4.66
N GLU A 41 11.21 3.30 -4.82
CA GLU A 41 10.47 3.61 -6.05
C GLU A 41 10.07 5.10 -6.04
N LYS A 42 10.55 5.85 -7.03
CA LYS A 42 10.37 7.31 -7.07
C LYS A 42 8.97 7.77 -7.54
N LYS A 43 8.07 6.84 -7.86
CA LYS A 43 6.79 7.13 -8.53
C LYS A 43 5.61 6.40 -7.88
N TYR A 44 5.37 6.65 -6.61
CA TYR A 44 4.08 6.28 -6.02
C TYR A 44 3.08 7.42 -6.22
N SER A 45 1.92 7.11 -6.79
CA SER A 45 0.73 7.91 -6.52
C SER A 45 0.41 7.75 -5.03
N ASN A 46 0.31 8.86 -4.29
CA ASN A 46 -0.17 8.88 -2.90
C ASN A 46 -1.68 8.57 -2.86
N VAL A 47 -2.07 7.41 -3.36
CA VAL A 47 -3.44 6.93 -3.36
C VAL A 47 -3.63 5.99 -2.17
N SER A 48 -4.76 6.12 -1.49
CA SER A 48 -5.20 5.17 -0.50
C SER A 48 -6.54 4.59 -0.94
N SER A 49 -6.80 3.33 -0.58
CA SER A 49 -8.13 2.74 -0.81
C SER A 49 -9.23 3.46 -0.04
N GLY A 50 -8.88 4.25 1.00
CA GLY A 50 -9.83 5.11 1.70
C GLY A 50 -10.42 6.17 0.79
N ILE A 51 -9.57 6.88 0.04
CA ILE A 51 -10.00 7.90 -0.93
C ILE A 51 -10.91 7.28 -2.00
N ILE A 52 -10.55 6.10 -2.52
CA ILE A 52 -11.34 5.40 -3.54
C ILE A 52 -12.74 5.06 -3.00
N ARG A 53 -12.84 4.50 -1.79
CA ARG A 53 -14.14 4.16 -1.19
C ARG A 53 -15.01 5.39 -0.91
N GLU A 54 -14.41 6.47 -0.44
CA GLU A 54 -15.12 7.74 -0.21
C GLU A 54 -15.69 8.30 -1.53
N LEU A 55 -14.93 8.24 -2.62
CA LEU A 55 -15.41 8.66 -3.94
C LEU A 55 -16.57 7.79 -4.42
N ILE A 56 -16.50 6.47 -4.25
CA ILE A 56 -17.59 5.53 -4.61
C ILE A 56 -18.86 5.84 -3.81
N GLN A 57 -18.75 5.99 -2.49
CA GLN A 57 -19.88 6.29 -1.60
C GLN A 57 -20.55 7.63 -1.93
N ASN A 58 -19.77 8.59 -2.43
CA ASN A 58 -20.27 9.88 -2.90
C ASN A 58 -20.76 9.87 -4.36
N GLY A 59 -20.72 8.72 -5.05
CA GLY A 59 -21.13 8.58 -6.46
C GLY A 59 -20.16 9.17 -7.48
N ASN A 60 -18.93 9.49 -7.07
CA ASN A 60 -17.91 10.16 -7.89
C ASN A 60 -17.06 9.18 -8.72
N TYR A 61 -17.71 8.28 -9.47
CA TYR A 61 -17.05 7.20 -10.23
C TYR A 61 -16.03 7.69 -11.26
N LYS A 62 -16.30 8.79 -11.96
CA LYS A 62 -15.37 9.38 -12.94
C LYS A 62 -14.05 9.84 -12.30
N GLU A 63 -14.08 10.29 -11.04
CA GLU A 63 -12.88 10.68 -10.31
C GLU A 63 -12.07 9.45 -9.88
N CYS A 64 -12.74 8.32 -9.58
CA CYS A 64 -12.09 7.04 -9.26
C CYS A 64 -11.19 6.52 -10.40
N GLU A 65 -11.55 6.77 -11.66
CA GLU A 65 -10.78 6.34 -12.84
C GLU A 65 -9.36 6.96 -12.91
N LYS A 66 -9.10 8.04 -12.15
CA LYS A 66 -7.74 8.60 -12.03
C LYS A 66 -6.84 7.77 -11.12
N TYR A 67 -7.43 6.94 -10.27
CA TYR A 67 -6.76 6.23 -9.17
C TYR A 67 -6.74 4.71 -9.36
N THR A 68 -7.67 4.18 -10.15
CA THR A 68 -7.76 2.77 -10.50
C THR A 68 -8.21 2.62 -11.94
N LYS A 69 -8.12 1.41 -12.49
CA LYS A 69 -8.49 1.17 -13.88
C LYS A 69 -10.00 1.29 -14.08
N PRO A 70 -10.48 1.82 -15.23
CA PRO A 70 -11.91 1.97 -15.50
C PRO A 70 -12.71 0.67 -15.36
N GLU A 71 -12.16 -0.47 -15.78
CA GLU A 71 -12.84 -1.78 -15.64
C GLU A 71 -13.11 -2.17 -14.19
N ILE A 72 -12.30 -1.70 -13.24
CA ILE A 72 -12.51 -1.93 -11.81
C ILE A 72 -13.63 -1.02 -11.29
N VAL A 73 -13.69 0.24 -11.76
CA VAL A 73 -14.76 1.18 -11.40
C VAL A 73 -16.10 0.66 -11.91
N GLN A 74 -16.16 0.20 -13.16
CA GLN A 74 -17.34 -0.43 -13.74
C GLN A 74 -17.80 -1.64 -12.93
N TYR A 75 -16.87 -2.54 -12.57
CA TYR A 75 -17.20 -3.72 -11.75
C TYR A 75 -17.81 -3.33 -10.40
N ILE A 76 -17.27 -2.29 -9.76
CA ILE A 76 -17.79 -1.79 -8.47
C ILE A 76 -19.22 -1.27 -8.62
N GLU A 77 -19.49 -0.49 -9.66
CA GLU A 77 -20.81 0.08 -9.94
C GLU A 77 -21.84 -1.01 -10.26
N GLU A 78 -21.51 -1.93 -11.17
CA GLU A 78 -22.40 -3.03 -11.57
C GLU A 78 -22.76 -3.98 -10.41
N ASN A 79 -21.83 -4.16 -9.46
CA ASN A 79 -21.99 -5.06 -8.32
C ASN A 79 -22.35 -4.35 -7.01
N ASN A 80 -22.62 -3.04 -7.03
CA ASN A 80 -23.02 -2.26 -5.85
C ASN A 80 -22.04 -2.41 -4.66
N LEU A 81 -20.73 -2.43 -4.94
CA LEU A 81 -19.71 -2.60 -3.90
C LEU A 81 -19.44 -1.29 -3.15
N TYR A 82 -19.15 -1.39 -1.86
CA TYR A 82 -18.80 -0.27 -0.96
C TYR A 82 -19.92 0.75 -0.70
N LEU A 83 -21.16 0.45 -1.10
CA LEU A 83 -22.38 1.19 -0.76
C LEU A 83 -22.86 0.90 0.67
#